data_AF-A0AA36I7C3-F1
#
_entry.id   AF-A0AA36I7C3-F1
#
_cell.length_a   1.000
_cell.length_b   1.000
_cell.length_c   1.000
_cell.angle_alpha   90.00
_cell.angle_beta   90.00
_cell.angle_gamma   90.00
#
_symmetry.space_group_name_H-M   'P 1'
#
loop_
_entity.id
_entity.type
_entity.pdbx_description
1 polymer ?
#
loop_
_entity_poly.entity_id
_entity_poly.type
_entity_poly.pdbx_seq_one_letter_code
_entity_poly.pdbx_strand_id
1 'polypeptide(L)'
;MSTMTFPSELADAATSVERGWQTLQQPVVLGEPCVTRFRGNGTMFRWSGSWSRISDVGAAASIEELCGVQKKFRLDRWTVALELHCEVTARTGVPSVHIHCMFDSAKSVSLAASDLRFRDAHPYASVDAPRARGRSTRRSYDQGHYYLQVPKVGGVCMQTNYRAFNSYPISPDWVTNLWQTNKISTTAARDEYVKCRKHVKAYLDNLAFCSQCERDQAIVEKKHAVEQALLPLQKKAARIEIVEAEFLPQYEKPMFRRRFLVLTGASCLGKTIFGCSLSGPGKTLVVDCGSADQPDLRPFNPLVHETIIFDECRASTVANNRKIFQGTTQNVALGHSATNIFTYSVWLHGVKMVVTSNRWHEDVAELPASDQAWLQHNAIVVNCIEKLYEA
;
A
#
# COMPACT_ATOMS: atom_id res chain seq x y z
N MET A 1 8.15 -11.97 -2.87
CA MET A 1 9.13 -11.00 -3.37
C MET A 1 8.38 -9.85 -4.02
N SER A 2 7.88 -8.90 -3.22
CA SER A 2 7.19 -7.71 -3.71
C SER A 2 8.18 -6.56 -3.57
N THR A 3 8.82 -6.19 -4.67
CA THR A 3 9.59 -4.96 -4.79
C THR A 3 8.60 -3.80 -4.67
N MET A 4 8.62 -3.09 -3.54
CA MET A 4 8.11 -1.72 -3.52
C MET A 4 8.84 -0.98 -4.64
N THR A 5 8.11 -0.56 -5.65
CA THR A 5 8.61 0.38 -6.64
C THR A 5 8.86 1.70 -5.92
N PHE A 6 10.10 1.86 -5.45
CA PHE A 6 10.81 3.11 -5.73
C PHE A 6 10.54 3.47 -7.20
N PRO A 7 10.44 4.77 -7.57
CA PRO A 7 10.45 5.12 -8.99
C PRO A 7 11.55 4.28 -9.63
N SER A 8 11.23 3.43 -10.61
CA SER A 8 12.21 2.49 -11.17
C SER A 8 13.49 3.24 -11.52
N GLU A 9 13.32 4.48 -11.98
CA GLU A 9 14.31 5.52 -12.18
C GLU A 9 15.32 5.74 -11.02
N LEU A 10 14.93 5.65 -9.75
CA LEU A 10 15.79 5.86 -8.57
C LEU A 10 16.60 4.62 -8.18
N ALA A 11 15.99 3.43 -8.27
CA ALA A 11 16.68 2.16 -8.05
C ALA A 11 17.60 1.83 -9.23
N ASP A 12 17.14 2.12 -10.45
CA ASP A 12 17.93 2.06 -11.68
C ASP A 12 19.00 3.14 -11.67
N ALA A 13 18.75 4.36 -11.15
CA ALA A 13 19.81 5.35 -10.95
C ALA A 13 20.85 4.85 -9.96
N ALA A 14 20.47 4.31 -8.80
CA ALA A 14 21.41 3.75 -7.83
C ALA A 14 22.24 2.58 -8.41
N THR A 15 21.62 1.72 -9.22
CA THR A 15 22.28 0.59 -9.90
C THR A 15 23.11 1.04 -11.13
N SER A 16 22.70 2.13 -11.79
CA SER A 16 23.43 2.78 -12.89
C SER A 16 24.63 3.58 -12.38
N VAL A 17 24.55 4.13 -11.16
CA VAL A 17 25.66 4.78 -10.44
C VAL A 17 26.82 3.80 -10.22
N GLU A 18 26.56 2.53 -9.91
CA GLU A 18 27.61 1.50 -9.80
C GLU A 18 28.34 1.25 -11.13
N ARG A 19 27.71 1.54 -12.28
CA ARG A 19 28.25 1.25 -13.63
C ARG A 19 28.73 2.48 -14.40
N GLY A 20 28.43 3.69 -13.95
CA GLY A 20 28.54 4.91 -14.75
C GLY A 20 28.99 6.15 -13.98
N TRP A 21 30.15 6.09 -13.32
CA TRP A 21 30.83 7.30 -12.85
C TRP A 21 31.35 8.10 -14.06
N GLN A 22 30.52 8.97 -14.64
CA GLN A 22 30.98 9.90 -15.66
C GLN A 22 31.85 11.00 -15.03
N THR A 23 33.03 11.23 -15.64
CA THR A 23 34.04 12.19 -15.18
C THR A 23 33.54 13.63 -15.35
N LEU A 24 32.95 14.24 -14.31
CA LEU A 24 32.82 15.71 -14.30
C LEU A 24 34.20 16.34 -14.12
N GLN A 25 34.52 17.34 -14.94
CA GLN A 25 35.80 18.07 -14.88
C GLN A 25 35.94 18.96 -13.63
N GLN A 26 34.83 19.34 -12.97
CA GLN A 26 34.84 20.11 -11.72
C GLN A 26 33.71 19.65 -10.77
N PRO A 27 33.93 19.62 -9.44
CA PRO A 27 32.90 19.26 -8.46
C PRO A 27 31.79 20.31 -8.41
N VAL A 28 30.53 19.88 -8.43
CA VAL A 28 29.39 20.78 -8.20
C VAL A 28 29.18 20.92 -6.70
N VAL A 29 29.60 22.04 -6.11
CA VAL A 29 29.33 22.36 -4.70
C VAL A 29 27.95 23.02 -4.62
N LEU A 30 27.03 22.45 -3.83
CA LEU A 30 25.73 23.08 -3.58
C LEU A 30 25.91 24.23 -2.59
N GLY A 31 25.47 25.43 -2.97
CA GLY A 31 25.64 26.67 -2.18
C GLY A 31 24.68 26.78 -1.00
N GLU A 32 24.87 25.93 0.02
CA GLU A 32 24.07 25.94 1.24
C GLU A 32 24.63 26.93 2.31
N PRO A 33 23.81 27.43 3.27
CA PRO A 33 24.28 28.38 4.28
C PRO A 33 25.39 27.80 5.16
N CYS A 34 26.62 28.28 4.96
CA CYS A 34 27.80 27.80 5.67
C CYS A 34 27.76 28.19 7.16
N VAL A 35 28.12 27.26 8.05
CA VAL A 35 28.39 27.58 9.46
C VAL A 35 29.76 28.25 9.53
N THR A 36 29.83 29.54 9.88
CA THR A 36 31.11 30.26 10.00
C THR A 36 31.91 29.81 11.22
N ARG A 37 31.23 29.56 12.34
CA ARG A 37 31.82 29.04 13.58
C ARG A 37 30.79 28.27 14.39
N PHE A 38 31.21 27.17 15.01
CA PHE A 38 30.44 26.42 15.99
C PHE A 38 31.09 26.50 17.36
N ARG A 39 30.26 26.59 18.42
CA ARG A 39 30.68 26.40 19.81
C ARG A 39 29.62 25.59 20.54
N GLY A 40 29.99 24.43 21.06
CA GLY A 40 29.04 23.55 21.74
C GLY A 40 29.64 22.19 22.07
N ASN A 41 28.81 21.30 22.61
CA ASN A 41 29.23 19.98 23.07
C ASN A 41 28.90 18.86 22.06
N GLY A 42 28.19 19.17 20.97
CA GLY A 42 27.88 18.20 19.94
C GLY A 42 26.88 18.75 18.93
N THR A 43 27.04 18.34 17.68
CA THR A 43 26.18 18.73 16.55
C THR A 43 26.38 17.76 15.37
N MET A 44 25.50 17.87 14.38
CA MET A 44 25.65 17.20 13.09
C MET A 44 25.94 18.22 12.01
N PHE A 45 27.03 18.01 11.27
CA PHE A 45 27.34 18.73 10.05
C PHE A 45 27.02 17.89 8.82
N ARG A 46 26.69 18.57 7.73
CA ARG A 46 26.54 17.99 6.41
C ARG A 46 27.36 18.77 5.40
N TRP A 47 27.87 18.06 4.40
CA TRP A 47 28.50 18.61 3.20
C TRP A 47 27.77 18.03 2.00
N SER A 48 27.42 18.88 1.04
CA SER A 48 26.72 18.46 -0.17
C SER A 48 27.50 18.82 -1.43
N GLY A 49 27.65 17.86 -2.35
CA GLY A 49 28.20 18.14 -3.67
C GLY A 49 28.15 16.94 -4.63
N SER A 50 28.22 17.20 -5.93
CA SER A 50 28.50 16.16 -6.93
C SER A 50 30.01 16.01 -7.04
N TRP A 51 30.59 15.14 -6.21
CA TRP A 51 31.99 14.75 -6.34
C TRP A 51 32.08 13.58 -7.32
N SER A 52 32.37 13.87 -8.59
CA SER A 52 32.43 12.92 -9.72
C SER A 52 33.48 11.81 -9.62
N ARG A 53 34.14 11.62 -8.47
CA ARG A 53 35.19 10.62 -8.25
C ARG A 53 35.17 10.08 -6.84
N ILE A 54 34.13 9.32 -6.50
CA ILE A 54 34.18 8.40 -5.38
C ILE A 54 34.21 7.00 -5.97
N SER A 55 35.37 6.58 -6.48
CA SER A 55 35.67 5.14 -6.45
C SER A 55 35.63 4.67 -5.00
N ASP A 56 35.35 3.40 -4.73
CA ASP A 56 35.27 2.86 -3.35
C ASP A 56 36.52 3.20 -2.52
N VAL A 57 37.69 3.24 -3.16
CA VAL A 57 38.98 3.65 -2.56
C VAL A 57 38.98 5.13 -2.17
N GLY A 58 38.36 6.00 -2.97
CA GLY A 58 38.18 7.41 -2.67
C GLY A 58 37.16 7.69 -1.59
N ALA A 59 36.15 6.83 -1.40
CA ALA A 59 35.13 6.96 -0.35
C ALA A 59 35.75 6.76 1.03
N ALA A 60 36.48 5.66 1.19
CA ALA A 60 37.16 5.30 2.43
C ALA A 60 38.22 6.36 2.82
N ALA A 61 39.04 6.81 1.86
CA ALA A 61 40.02 7.87 2.08
C ALA A 61 39.37 9.21 2.48
N SER A 62 38.20 9.52 1.92
CA SER A 62 37.43 10.72 2.27
C SER A 62 36.89 10.70 3.69
N ILE A 63 36.41 9.54 4.15
CA ILE A 63 35.98 9.35 5.54
C ILE A 63 37.19 9.41 6.49
N GLU A 64 38.33 8.81 6.11
CA GLU A 64 39.55 8.84 6.92
C GLU A 64 40.10 10.26 7.11
N GLU A 65 40.04 11.11 6.07
CA GLU A 65 40.40 12.53 6.16
C GLU A 65 39.52 13.26 7.19
N LEU A 66 38.22 12.99 7.22
CA LEU A 66 37.29 13.52 8.22
C LEU A 66 37.50 12.90 9.61
N CYS A 67 37.99 11.66 9.70
CA CYS A 67 38.41 11.08 10.97
C CYS A 67 39.63 11.81 11.56
N GLY A 68 40.47 12.45 10.73
CA GLY A 68 41.55 13.33 11.18
C GLY A 68 41.05 14.51 12.03
N VAL A 69 39.84 15.00 11.76
CA VAL A 69 39.17 16.06 12.54
C VAL A 69 38.94 15.61 13.99
N GLN A 70 38.62 14.33 14.22
CA GLN A 70 38.47 13.79 15.58
C GLN A 70 39.74 13.96 16.41
N LYS A 71 40.91 13.61 15.85
CA LYS A 71 42.19 13.71 16.56
C LYS A 71 42.54 15.17 16.84
N LYS A 72 42.32 16.06 15.86
CA LYS A 72 42.60 17.50 15.99
C LYS A 72 41.78 18.17 17.09
N PHE A 73 40.50 17.81 17.21
CA PHE A 73 39.57 18.45 18.15
C PHE A 73 39.25 17.63 19.40
N ARG A 74 39.88 16.47 19.58
CA ARG A 74 39.69 15.57 20.72
C ARG A 74 38.21 15.25 20.95
N LEU A 75 37.50 14.94 19.87
CA LEU A 75 36.09 14.57 19.94
C LEU A 75 35.97 13.19 20.59
N ASP A 76 35.07 13.07 21.58
CA ASP A 76 34.89 11.83 22.34
C ASP A 76 34.16 10.79 21.49
N ARG A 77 33.09 11.21 20.80
CA ARG A 77 32.25 10.34 19.97
C ARG A 77 32.03 10.95 18.60
N TRP A 78 32.07 10.12 17.57
CA TRP A 78 31.82 10.53 16.21
C TRP A 78 31.22 9.40 15.36
N THR A 79 30.42 9.80 14.39
CA THR A 79 29.90 8.95 13.32
C THR A 79 29.90 9.76 12.03
N VAL A 80 30.47 9.19 10.97
CA VAL A 80 30.46 9.78 9.63
C VAL A 80 29.76 8.81 8.69
N ALA A 81 28.89 9.32 7.82
CA ALA A 81 28.23 8.56 6.77
C ALA A 81 28.31 9.30 5.43
N LEU A 82 28.56 8.55 4.36
CA LEU A 82 28.44 8.98 2.98
C LEU A 82 27.16 8.39 2.41
N GLU A 83 26.34 9.24 1.80
CA GLU A 83 25.01 8.90 1.29
C GLU A 83 24.79 9.49 -0.11
N LEU A 84 24.02 8.82 -0.96
CA LEU A 84 23.55 9.36 -2.22
C LEU A 84 22.53 10.48 -1.98
N HIS A 85 22.67 11.58 -2.71
CA HIS A 85 21.61 12.56 -2.87
C HIS A 85 20.59 12.02 -3.88
N CYS A 86 19.70 11.13 -3.42
CA CYS A 86 18.75 10.43 -4.28
C CYS A 86 17.93 11.40 -5.15
N GLU A 87 17.37 12.47 -4.58
CA GLU A 87 16.56 13.45 -5.32
C GLU A 87 17.33 14.18 -6.42
N VAL A 88 18.52 14.72 -6.11
CA VAL A 88 19.35 15.39 -7.12
C VAL A 88 19.81 14.40 -8.17
N THR A 89 20.24 13.20 -7.76
CA THR A 89 20.69 12.16 -8.68
C THR A 89 19.59 11.77 -9.66
N ALA A 90 18.36 11.56 -9.19
CA ALA A 90 17.21 11.28 -10.07
C ALA A 90 16.90 12.44 -11.01
N ARG A 91 16.93 13.69 -10.49
CA ARG A 91 16.59 14.87 -11.28
C ARG A 91 17.65 15.20 -12.35
N THR A 92 18.93 15.06 -12.03
CA THR A 92 20.03 15.46 -12.93
C THR A 92 20.55 14.31 -13.78
N GLY A 93 20.22 13.06 -13.43
CA GLY A 93 20.83 11.87 -14.01
C GLY A 93 22.30 11.69 -13.63
N VAL A 94 22.83 12.49 -12.70
CA VAL A 94 24.24 12.48 -12.30
C VAL A 94 24.38 12.05 -10.84
N PRO A 95 25.16 10.98 -10.55
CA PRO A 95 25.45 10.56 -9.19
C PRO A 95 25.93 11.72 -8.33
N SER A 96 25.16 12.04 -7.29
CA SER A 96 25.46 13.10 -6.34
C SER A 96 25.41 12.53 -4.93
N VAL A 97 26.23 13.06 -4.01
CA VAL A 97 26.40 12.49 -2.67
C VAL A 97 26.44 13.57 -1.59
N HIS A 98 26.15 13.17 -0.37
CA HIS A 98 26.31 13.96 0.86
C HIS A 98 27.18 13.22 1.84
N ILE A 99 27.96 14.00 2.59
CA ILE A 99 28.62 13.49 3.78
C ILE A 99 27.92 14.08 4.99
N HIS A 100 27.59 13.24 5.95
CA HIS A 100 27.11 13.64 7.25
C HIS A 100 28.14 13.27 8.32
N CYS A 101 28.41 14.18 9.25
CA CYS A 101 29.25 13.91 10.42
C CYS A 101 28.51 14.34 11.69
N MET A 102 28.21 13.38 12.55
CA MET A 102 27.73 13.62 13.91
C MET A 102 28.88 13.45 14.88
N PHE A 103 29.05 14.40 15.80
CA PHE A 103 29.98 14.25 16.91
C PHE A 103 29.44 14.85 18.20
N ASP A 104 29.98 14.37 19.31
CA ASP A 104 29.80 15.00 20.61
C ASP A 104 31.04 14.84 21.50
N SER A 105 31.17 15.75 22.46
CA SER A 105 32.21 15.78 23.47
C SER A 105 31.67 16.22 24.83
N ALA A 106 32.28 15.71 25.91
CA ALA A 106 32.02 16.12 27.27
C ALA A 106 32.32 17.61 27.51
N LYS A 107 33.31 18.16 26.80
CA LYS A 107 33.69 19.58 26.88
C LYS A 107 33.21 20.33 25.65
N SER A 108 32.90 21.62 25.83
CA SER A 108 32.56 22.49 24.71
C SER A 108 33.76 22.66 23.79
N VAL A 109 33.57 22.36 22.52
CA VAL A 109 34.55 22.57 21.45
C VAL A 109 34.19 23.80 20.64
N SER A 110 35.19 24.49 20.10
CA SER A 110 35.00 25.55 19.12
C SER A 110 35.62 25.12 17.79
N LEU A 111 34.81 25.15 16.73
CA LEU A 111 35.20 24.73 15.38
C LEU A 111 34.96 25.90 14.42
N ALA A 112 35.94 26.26 13.60
CA ALA A 112 35.72 27.19 12.49
C ALA A 112 35.30 26.42 11.23
N ALA A 113 34.56 27.08 10.33
CA ALA A 113 34.18 26.49 9.03
C ALA A 113 35.39 25.98 8.24
N SER A 114 36.50 26.74 8.32
CA SER A 114 37.76 26.43 7.66
C SER A 114 38.39 25.15 8.17
N ASP A 115 38.21 24.81 9.45
CA ASP A 115 38.74 23.59 10.06
C ASP A 115 37.99 22.32 9.63
N LEU A 116 36.80 22.51 9.06
CA LEU A 116 35.84 21.48 8.69
C LEU A 116 35.60 21.47 7.18
N ARG A 117 36.41 22.19 6.40
CA ARG A 117 36.31 22.22 4.94
C ARG A 117 36.68 20.85 4.39
N PHE A 118 35.87 20.35 3.47
CA PHE A 118 36.11 19.06 2.82
C PHE A 118 35.99 19.23 1.30
N ARG A 119 37.07 18.94 0.56
CA ARG A 119 37.13 19.02 -0.92
C ARG A 119 36.43 20.26 -1.49
N ASP A 120 36.86 21.42 -0.99
CA ASP A 120 36.36 22.75 -1.31
C ASP A 120 34.91 23.07 -0.92
N ALA A 121 34.16 22.10 -0.37
CA ALA A 121 32.85 22.32 0.22
C ALA A 121 32.97 22.74 1.69
N HIS A 122 32.11 23.66 2.09
CA HIS A 122 31.98 24.08 3.47
C HIS A 122 30.91 23.25 4.21
N PRO A 123 31.08 23.02 5.53
CA PRO A 123 30.05 22.38 6.32
C PRO A 123 28.86 23.32 6.50
N TYR A 124 27.67 22.73 6.58
CA TYR A 124 26.51 23.40 7.15
C TYR A 124 25.91 22.54 8.26
N ALA A 125 25.18 23.20 9.17
CA ALA A 125 24.48 22.50 10.24
C ALA A 125 23.31 21.72 9.66
N SER A 126 23.31 20.40 9.84
CA SER A 126 22.25 19.56 9.31
C SER A 126 20.88 19.99 9.87
N VAL A 127 19.84 19.94 9.04
CA VAL A 127 18.46 20.12 9.52
C VAL A 127 18.09 19.06 10.55
N ASP A 128 18.71 17.88 10.44
CA ASP A 128 18.56 16.75 11.35
C ASP A 128 19.49 16.85 12.58
N ALA A 129 20.20 17.97 12.74
CA ALA A 129 21.11 18.15 13.87
C ALA A 129 20.35 18.16 15.21
N PRO A 130 20.87 17.48 16.23
CA PRO A 130 20.31 17.51 17.58
C PRO A 130 20.15 18.94 18.13
N ARG A 131 18.93 19.33 18.52
CA ARG A 131 18.64 20.67 19.10
C ARG A 131 18.31 20.66 20.59
N ALA A 132 18.34 19.50 21.24
CA ALA A 132 17.89 19.36 22.63
C ALA A 132 18.84 20.00 23.65
N ARG A 133 18.28 20.56 24.72
CA ARG A 133 19.01 21.15 25.86
C ARG A 133 18.78 20.36 27.15
N GLY A 134 19.71 20.46 28.10
CA GLY A 134 19.58 19.89 29.44
C GLY A 134 19.60 18.36 29.46
N ARG A 135 18.72 17.75 30.28
CA ARG A 135 18.72 16.29 30.51
C ARG A 135 18.44 15.45 29.26
N SER A 136 17.83 16.03 28.23
CA SER A 136 17.49 15.34 26.98
C SER A 136 18.61 15.37 25.93
N THR A 137 19.70 16.10 26.18
CA THR A 137 20.78 16.30 25.19
C THR A 137 21.46 14.99 24.79
N ARG A 138 21.74 14.08 25.75
CA ARG A 138 22.38 12.78 25.44
C ARG A 138 21.53 11.95 24.48
N ARG A 139 20.23 11.80 24.77
CA ARG A 139 19.28 11.05 23.92
C ARG A 139 19.22 11.64 22.51
N SER A 140 19.27 12.96 22.39
CA SER A 140 19.25 13.64 21.09
C SER A 140 20.55 13.39 20.31
N TYR A 141 21.71 13.36 20.97
CA TYR A 141 22.97 12.97 20.33
C TYR A 141 23.00 11.51 19.92
N ASP A 142 22.54 10.60 20.79
CA ASP A 142 22.40 9.17 20.46
C ASP A 142 21.50 8.96 19.23
N GLN A 143 20.40 9.71 19.12
CA GLN A 143 19.54 9.69 17.93
C GLN A 143 20.27 10.19 16.68
N GLY A 144 21.05 11.27 16.77
CA GLY A 144 21.86 11.78 15.66
C GLY A 144 22.94 10.80 15.21
N HIS A 145 23.61 10.13 16.16
CA HIS A 145 24.57 9.07 15.84
C HIS A 145 23.88 7.87 15.20
N TYR A 146 22.71 7.47 15.70
CA TYR A 146 21.94 6.35 15.15
C TYR A 146 21.45 6.64 13.72
N TYR A 147 21.00 7.86 13.46
CA TYR A 147 20.56 8.31 12.14
C TYR A 147 21.59 8.06 11.04
N LEU A 148 22.88 8.15 11.36
CA LEU A 148 23.98 7.91 10.41
C LEU A 148 24.39 6.44 10.33
N GLN A 149 24.05 5.61 11.31
CA GLN A 149 24.44 4.19 11.37
C GLN A 149 23.37 3.25 10.81
N VAL A 150 22.12 3.68 10.79
CA VAL A 150 21.00 2.89 10.27
C VAL A 150 21.16 2.66 8.76
N PRO A 151 20.82 1.47 8.22
CA PRO A 151 20.95 1.17 6.79
C PRO A 151 19.92 1.96 5.96
N LYS A 152 20.26 3.23 5.68
CA LYS A 152 19.43 4.15 4.90
C LYS A 152 19.45 3.79 3.43
N VAL A 153 18.33 4.08 2.78
CA VAL A 153 18.23 4.08 1.32
C VAL A 153 19.25 5.08 0.77
N GLY A 154 20.13 4.61 -0.11
CA GLY A 154 21.22 5.41 -0.66
C GLY A 154 22.46 5.53 0.24
N GLY A 155 22.53 4.82 1.37
CA GLY A 155 23.77 4.76 2.17
C GLY A 155 24.90 4.08 1.40
N VAL A 156 26.07 4.72 1.34
CA VAL A 156 27.27 4.21 0.63
C VAL A 156 28.24 3.58 1.62
N CYS A 157 28.67 4.34 2.62
CA CYS A 157 29.54 3.82 3.68
C CYS A 157 29.40 4.64 4.97
N MET A 158 29.78 4.03 6.10
CA MET A 158 29.68 4.63 7.43
C MET A 158 30.85 4.17 8.30
N GLN A 159 31.37 5.09 9.12
CA GLN A 159 32.38 4.79 10.13
C GLN A 159 32.04 5.48 11.46
N THR A 160 32.34 4.82 12.58
CA THR A 160 32.09 5.35 13.91
C THR A 160 32.96 4.72 14.98
N ASN A 161 33.23 5.47 16.06
CA ASN A 161 33.77 4.93 17.31
C ASN A 161 32.69 4.70 18.40
N TYR A 162 31.42 4.99 18.10
CA TYR A 162 30.31 4.97 19.05
C TYR A 162 29.13 4.20 18.46
N ARG A 163 29.18 2.87 18.59
CA ARG A 163 28.29 1.95 17.86
C ARG A 163 26.90 1.87 18.50
N ALA A 164 25.87 2.03 17.68
CA ALA A 164 24.48 1.78 18.05
C ALA A 164 24.29 0.34 18.56
N PHE A 165 23.33 0.14 19.47
CA PHE A 165 23.02 -1.13 20.17
C PHE A 165 24.10 -1.67 21.12
N ASN A 166 25.36 -1.26 20.95
CA ASN A 166 26.45 -1.65 21.83
C ASN A 166 26.74 -0.57 22.88
N SER A 167 26.93 0.67 22.43
CA SER A 167 27.31 1.78 23.31
C SER A 167 26.10 2.49 23.91
N TYR A 168 24.92 2.35 23.30
CA TYR A 168 23.66 2.95 23.76
C TYR A 168 22.44 2.22 23.19
N PRO A 169 21.31 2.23 23.91
CA PRO A 169 20.07 1.62 23.44
C PRO A 169 19.39 2.47 22.37
N ILE A 170 18.71 1.80 21.43
CA ILE A 170 17.92 2.43 20.37
C ILE A 170 16.43 2.35 20.71
N SER A 171 15.73 3.46 20.55
CA SER A 171 14.27 3.51 20.68
C SER A 171 13.62 3.01 19.39
N PRO A 172 12.67 2.07 19.42
CA PRO A 172 11.89 1.68 18.25
C PRO A 172 11.26 2.87 17.51
N ASP A 173 10.83 3.91 18.24
CA ASP A 173 10.27 5.13 17.63
C ASP A 173 11.24 5.82 16.66
N TRP A 174 12.55 5.70 16.87
CA TRP A 174 13.54 6.23 15.93
C TRP A 174 13.55 5.44 14.62
N VAL A 175 13.37 4.11 14.70
CA VAL A 175 13.18 3.24 13.52
C VAL A 175 11.88 3.62 12.81
N THR A 176 10.77 3.74 13.54
CA THR A 176 9.47 4.12 13.01
C THR A 176 9.55 5.44 12.26
N ASN A 177 10.20 6.46 12.83
CA ASN A 177 10.30 7.77 12.23
C ASN A 177 11.10 7.77 10.92
N LEU A 178 12.10 6.90 10.79
CA LEU A 178 12.87 6.76 9.56
C LEU A 178 12.13 5.95 8.51
N TRP A 179 11.40 4.92 8.93
CA TRP A 179 10.58 4.12 8.04
C TRP A 179 9.39 4.93 7.48
N GLN A 180 8.66 5.66 8.32
CA GLN A 180 7.52 6.48 7.90
C GLN A 180 7.91 7.59 6.91
N THR A 181 9.17 8.05 6.96
CA THR A 181 9.73 9.08 6.07
C THR A 181 10.50 8.47 4.89
N ASN A 182 10.37 7.15 4.67
CA ASN A 182 11.01 6.40 3.59
C ASN A 182 12.54 6.53 3.55
N LYS A 183 13.18 6.83 4.69
CA LYS A 183 14.64 6.88 4.81
C LYS A 183 15.25 5.48 4.91
N ILE A 184 14.47 4.50 5.37
CA ILE A 184 14.86 3.08 5.44
C ILE A 184 13.76 2.22 4.81
N SER A 185 14.14 1.07 4.25
CA SER A 185 13.18 0.11 3.70
C SER A 185 12.43 -0.65 4.79
N THR A 186 11.31 -1.29 4.44
CA THR A 186 10.57 -2.19 5.35
C THR A 186 11.44 -3.34 5.88
N THR A 187 12.31 -3.89 5.04
CA THR A 187 13.27 -4.94 5.45
C THR A 187 14.28 -4.40 6.46
N ALA A 188 14.87 -3.23 6.19
CA ALA A 188 15.77 -2.57 7.13
C ALA A 188 15.07 -2.27 8.47
N ALA A 189 13.85 -1.73 8.43
CA ALA A 189 13.07 -1.45 9.63
C ALA A 189 12.82 -2.72 10.45
N ARG A 190 12.46 -3.84 9.79
CA ARG A 190 12.31 -5.16 10.43
C ARG A 190 13.57 -5.57 11.20
N ASP A 191 14.73 -5.51 10.56
CA ASP A 191 15.99 -5.92 11.18
C ASP A 191 16.35 -5.02 12.38
N GLU A 192 16.14 -3.71 12.26
CA GLU A 192 16.38 -2.75 13.34
C GLU A 192 15.42 -2.91 14.53
N TYR A 193 14.13 -3.23 14.29
CA TYR A 193 13.19 -3.55 15.38
C TYR A 193 13.60 -4.80 16.17
N VAL A 194 14.10 -5.83 15.49
CA VAL A 194 14.60 -7.05 16.14
C VAL A 194 15.79 -6.72 17.04
N LYS A 195 16.72 -5.88 16.55
CA LYS A 195 17.88 -5.40 17.35
C LYS A 195 17.45 -4.56 18.56
N CYS A 196 16.37 -3.79 18.46
CA CYS A 196 15.81 -3.03 19.60
C CYS A 196 15.32 -3.92 20.74
N ARG A 197 14.92 -5.18 20.46
CA ARG A 197 14.40 -6.17 21.45
C ARG A 197 13.19 -5.71 22.27
N LYS A 198 12.50 -4.64 21.85
CA LYS A 198 11.35 -4.05 22.56
C LYS A 198 10.08 -4.17 21.71
N HIS A 199 9.05 -4.82 22.26
CA HIS A 199 7.75 -5.05 21.60
C HIS A 199 7.85 -5.56 20.15
N VAL A 200 8.84 -6.41 19.87
CA VAL A 200 9.22 -6.80 18.50
C VAL A 200 8.02 -7.32 17.71
N LYS A 201 7.20 -8.21 18.30
CA LYS A 201 6.01 -8.76 17.64
C LYS A 201 5.06 -7.67 17.13
N ALA A 202 4.74 -6.69 17.97
CA ALA A 202 3.81 -5.63 17.61
C ALA A 202 4.32 -4.78 16.42
N TYR A 203 5.62 -4.44 16.42
CA TYR A 203 6.21 -3.70 15.31
C TYR A 203 6.26 -4.52 14.01
N LEU A 204 6.58 -5.82 14.09
CA LEU A 204 6.59 -6.69 12.91
C LEU A 204 5.19 -6.92 12.34
N ASP A 205 4.19 -7.11 13.20
CA ASP A 205 2.79 -7.22 12.79
C ASP A 205 2.33 -5.94 12.07
N ASN A 206 2.75 -4.76 12.57
CA ASN A 206 2.44 -3.48 11.94
C ASN A 206 3.08 -3.33 10.55
N LEU A 207 4.36 -3.71 10.40
CA LEU A 207 5.02 -3.73 9.09
C LEU A 207 4.28 -4.64 8.10
N ALA A 208 3.91 -5.86 8.54
CA ALA A 208 3.19 -6.82 7.71
C ALA A 208 1.80 -6.30 7.30
N PHE A 209 1.09 -5.66 8.22
CA PHE A 209 -0.22 -5.06 7.97
C PHE A 209 -0.13 -3.91 6.97
N CYS A 210 0.80 -2.97 7.14
CA CYS A 210 1.00 -1.89 6.17
C CYS A 210 1.33 -2.43 4.77
N SER A 211 2.23 -3.42 4.66
CA SER A 211 2.52 -4.07 3.38
C SER A 211 1.35 -4.88 2.80
N GLN A 212 0.36 -5.26 3.61
CA GLN A 212 -0.89 -5.84 3.12
C GLN A 212 -1.80 -4.73 2.57
N CYS A 213 -2.00 -3.64 3.31
CA CYS A 213 -2.80 -2.50 2.87
C CYS A 213 -2.30 -1.91 1.55
N GLU A 214 -0.99 -1.74 1.38
CA GLU A 214 -0.39 -1.25 0.13
C GLU A 214 -0.66 -2.19 -1.04
N ARG A 215 -0.58 -3.51 -0.83
CA ARG A 215 -0.90 -4.50 -1.85
C ARG A 215 -2.38 -4.48 -2.21
N ASP A 216 -3.26 -4.38 -1.23
CA ASP A 216 -4.71 -4.31 -1.46
C ASP A 216 -5.07 -3.04 -2.24
N GLN A 217 -4.47 -1.91 -1.90
CA GLN A 217 -4.63 -0.65 -2.63
C GLN A 217 -4.15 -0.78 -4.09
N ALA A 218 -2.97 -1.37 -4.32
CA ALA A 218 -2.46 -1.60 -5.67
C ALA A 218 -3.35 -2.56 -6.48
N ILE A 219 -3.95 -3.56 -5.84
CA ILE A 219 -4.92 -4.46 -6.49
C ILE A 219 -6.18 -3.68 -6.88
N VAL A 220 -6.70 -2.83 -6.00
CA VAL A 220 -7.88 -1.98 -6.29
C VAL A 220 -7.60 -1.06 -7.48
N GLU A 221 -6.45 -0.38 -7.48
CA GLU A 221 -6.05 0.50 -8.59
C GLU A 221 -5.91 -0.26 -9.90
N LYS A 222 -5.30 -1.45 -9.87
CA LYS A 222 -5.18 -2.31 -11.05
C LYS A 222 -6.53 -2.79 -11.56
N LYS A 223 -7.45 -3.19 -10.67
CA LYS A 223 -8.82 -3.57 -11.04
C LYS A 223 -9.54 -2.40 -11.71
N HIS A 224 -9.48 -1.22 -11.10
CA HIS A 224 -10.08 -0.01 -11.66
C HIS A 224 -9.51 0.33 -13.04
N ALA A 225 -8.18 0.25 -13.23
CA ALA A 225 -7.55 0.48 -14.52
C ALA A 225 -8.02 -0.51 -15.60
N VAL A 226 -8.18 -1.79 -15.25
CA VAL A 226 -8.71 -2.81 -16.17
C VAL A 226 -10.18 -2.55 -16.49
N GLU A 227 -11.00 -2.23 -15.50
CA GLU A 227 -12.42 -1.89 -15.70
C GLU A 227 -12.57 -0.70 -16.66
N GLN A 228 -11.80 0.37 -16.46
CA GLN A 228 -11.80 1.54 -17.35
C GLN A 228 -11.37 1.18 -18.79
N ALA A 229 -10.40 0.29 -18.95
CA ALA A 229 -9.97 -0.18 -20.27
C ALA A 229 -11.02 -1.07 -20.97
N LEU A 230 -11.87 -1.77 -20.21
CA LEU A 230 -12.92 -2.62 -20.74
C LEU A 230 -14.21 -1.85 -21.08
N LEU A 231 -14.44 -0.68 -20.49
CA LEU A 231 -15.67 0.12 -20.71
C LEU A 231 -15.96 0.39 -22.21
N PRO A 232 -14.99 0.81 -23.06
CA PRO A 232 -15.27 1.05 -24.48
C PRO A 232 -15.61 -0.22 -25.27
N LEU A 233 -15.24 -1.39 -24.75
CA LEU A 233 -15.52 -2.69 -25.37
C LEU A 233 -16.87 -3.26 -24.95
N GLN A 234 -17.56 -2.61 -24.02
CA GLN A 234 -18.84 -3.08 -23.50
C GLN A 234 -19.93 -2.95 -24.56
N LYS A 235 -20.48 -4.10 -24.98
CA LYS A 235 -21.62 -4.15 -25.90
C LYS A 235 -22.90 -3.78 -25.17
N LYS A 236 -23.82 -3.14 -25.89
CA LYS A 236 -25.14 -2.79 -25.36
C LYS A 236 -25.95 -4.06 -25.09
N ALA A 237 -26.59 -4.13 -23.93
CA ALA A 237 -27.43 -5.27 -23.57
C ALA A 237 -28.64 -5.37 -24.50
N ALA A 238 -29.01 -6.58 -24.89
CA ALA A 238 -30.21 -6.84 -25.67
C ALA A 238 -31.46 -6.50 -24.85
N ARG A 239 -32.57 -6.16 -25.51
CA ARG A 239 -33.85 -5.95 -24.81
C ARG A 239 -34.57 -7.28 -24.62
N ILE A 240 -35.11 -7.51 -23.43
CA ILE A 240 -35.89 -8.70 -23.10
C ILE A 240 -37.28 -8.25 -22.63
N GLU A 241 -38.31 -8.52 -23.43
CA GLU A 241 -39.67 -8.01 -23.22
C GLU A 241 -40.24 -8.36 -21.84
N ILE A 242 -40.14 -9.62 -21.40
CA ILE A 242 -40.64 -10.04 -20.08
C ILE A 242 -39.91 -9.34 -18.93
N VAL A 243 -38.64 -8.96 -19.10
CA VAL A 243 -37.90 -8.21 -18.07
C VAL A 243 -38.45 -6.79 -17.95
N GLU A 244 -38.72 -6.13 -19.09
CA GLU A 244 -39.29 -4.78 -19.13
C GLU A 244 -40.77 -4.76 -18.67
N ALA A 245 -41.55 -5.76 -19.05
CA ALA A 245 -42.98 -5.82 -18.77
C ALA A 245 -43.30 -6.32 -17.34
N GLU A 246 -42.49 -7.23 -16.79
CA GLU A 246 -42.82 -7.89 -15.52
C GLU A 246 -41.81 -7.67 -14.40
N PHE A 247 -40.50 -7.65 -14.70
CA PHE A 247 -39.48 -7.59 -13.65
C PHE A 247 -39.23 -6.17 -13.16
N LEU A 248 -38.89 -5.25 -14.08
CA LEU A 248 -38.54 -3.86 -13.75
C LEU A 248 -39.67 -3.06 -13.09
N PRO A 249 -40.95 -3.19 -13.50
CA PRO A 249 -42.04 -2.42 -12.89
C PRO A 249 -42.26 -2.70 -11.40
N GLN A 250 -41.75 -3.81 -10.86
CA GLN A 250 -41.82 -4.12 -9.42
C GLN A 250 -41.03 -3.13 -8.55
N TYR A 251 -40.15 -2.33 -9.16
CA TYR A 251 -39.25 -1.41 -8.47
C TYR A 251 -39.69 0.05 -8.55
N GLU A 252 -40.77 0.34 -9.29
CA GLU A 252 -41.37 1.68 -9.37
C GLU A 252 -42.28 2.01 -8.18
N LYS A 253 -42.74 0.97 -7.47
CA LYS A 253 -43.65 1.11 -6.31
C LYS A 253 -43.19 0.31 -5.09
N PRO A 254 -43.57 0.74 -3.87
CA PRO A 254 -43.33 -0.05 -2.66
C PRO A 254 -44.05 -1.40 -2.72
N MET A 255 -43.31 -2.48 -2.49
CA MET A 255 -43.83 -3.84 -2.37
C MET A 255 -43.19 -4.55 -1.16
N PHE A 256 -43.96 -5.42 -0.49
CA PHE A 256 -43.46 -6.22 0.63
C PHE A 256 -42.58 -7.39 0.19
N ARG A 257 -42.87 -7.95 -1.00
CA ARG A 257 -42.14 -9.05 -1.64
C ARG A 257 -42.12 -8.82 -3.13
N ARG A 258 -41.03 -9.19 -3.78
CA ARG A 258 -40.85 -9.10 -5.24
C ARG A 258 -40.46 -10.46 -5.80
N ARG A 259 -40.80 -10.69 -7.07
CA ARG A 259 -40.28 -11.80 -7.84
C ARG A 259 -38.85 -11.50 -8.28
N PHE A 260 -37.97 -12.49 -8.22
CA PHE A 260 -36.60 -12.39 -8.70
C PHE A 260 -36.51 -12.83 -10.16
N LEU A 261 -35.51 -12.32 -10.87
CA LEU A 261 -35.24 -12.68 -12.26
C LEU A 261 -34.29 -13.89 -12.31
N VAL A 262 -34.58 -14.86 -13.17
CA VAL A 262 -33.68 -15.96 -13.49
C VAL A 262 -33.34 -15.88 -14.97
N LEU A 263 -32.04 -15.78 -15.26
CA LEU A 263 -31.49 -15.88 -16.61
C LEU A 263 -30.86 -17.26 -16.73
N THR A 264 -31.47 -18.15 -17.52
CA THR A 264 -30.98 -19.50 -17.70
C THR A 264 -30.69 -19.86 -19.15
N GLY A 265 -29.58 -20.54 -19.40
CA GLY A 265 -29.15 -20.92 -20.74
C GLY A 265 -27.66 -21.24 -20.78
N ALA A 266 -27.15 -21.62 -21.95
CA ALA A 266 -25.75 -22.02 -22.13
C ALA A 266 -24.73 -20.97 -21.64
N SER A 267 -23.49 -21.42 -21.41
CA SER A 267 -22.39 -20.52 -21.06
C SER A 267 -22.13 -19.50 -22.19
N CYS A 268 -21.50 -18.38 -21.85
CA CYS A 268 -21.10 -17.31 -22.79
C CYS A 268 -22.23 -16.55 -23.51
N LEU A 269 -23.49 -16.69 -23.10
CA LEU A 269 -24.62 -15.89 -23.65
C LEU A 269 -24.72 -14.47 -23.08
N GLY A 270 -23.81 -14.07 -22.18
CA GLY A 270 -23.80 -12.71 -21.62
C GLY A 270 -24.84 -12.46 -20.51
N LYS A 271 -25.32 -13.51 -19.83
CA LYS A 271 -26.33 -13.43 -18.76
C LYS A 271 -25.94 -12.44 -17.65
N THR A 272 -24.71 -12.56 -17.14
CA THR A 272 -24.17 -11.70 -16.07
C THR A 272 -24.05 -10.25 -16.55
N ILE A 273 -23.60 -10.04 -17.79
CA ILE A 273 -23.48 -8.69 -18.40
C ILE A 273 -24.86 -8.03 -18.54
N PHE A 274 -25.86 -8.77 -19.01
CA PHE A 274 -27.24 -8.29 -19.10
C PHE A 274 -27.78 -7.91 -17.71
N GLY A 275 -27.58 -8.76 -16.70
CA GLY A 275 -27.97 -8.44 -15.32
C GLY A 275 -27.30 -7.16 -14.82
N CYS A 276 -26.01 -6.97 -15.12
CA CYS A 276 -25.27 -5.77 -14.74
C CYS A 276 -25.83 -4.51 -15.44
N SER A 277 -26.36 -4.65 -16.66
CA SER A 277 -26.88 -3.52 -17.42
C SER A 277 -28.16 -2.90 -16.82
N LEU A 278 -28.86 -3.63 -15.95
CA LEU A 278 -30.13 -3.20 -15.35
C LEU A 278 -29.99 -2.00 -14.40
N SER A 279 -28.83 -1.85 -13.76
CA SER A 279 -28.50 -0.71 -12.90
C SER A 279 -27.14 -0.08 -13.23
N GLY A 280 -26.33 -0.74 -14.06
CA GLY A 280 -24.95 -0.34 -14.36
C GLY A 280 -23.93 -0.98 -13.41
N PRO A 281 -22.66 -1.09 -13.84
CA PRO A 281 -21.62 -1.81 -13.11
C PRO A 281 -21.32 -1.23 -11.72
N GLY A 282 -21.33 0.10 -11.57
CA GLY A 282 -21.08 0.76 -10.27
C GLY A 282 -22.22 0.64 -9.24
N LYS A 283 -23.38 0.11 -9.65
CA LYS A 283 -24.57 -0.09 -8.80
C LYS A 283 -24.99 -1.55 -8.72
N THR A 284 -24.14 -2.46 -9.21
CA THR A 284 -24.44 -3.89 -9.25
C THR A 284 -23.37 -4.66 -8.49
N LEU A 285 -23.80 -5.48 -7.54
CA LEU A 285 -22.94 -6.45 -6.89
C LEU A 285 -23.05 -7.79 -7.60
N VAL A 286 -21.93 -8.40 -7.99
CA VAL A 286 -21.89 -9.78 -8.49
C VAL A 286 -21.37 -10.69 -7.40
N VAL A 287 -22.11 -11.75 -7.10
CA VAL A 287 -21.83 -12.75 -6.06
C VAL A 287 -21.73 -14.11 -6.72
N ASP A 288 -20.55 -14.70 -6.70
CA ASP A 288 -20.33 -16.08 -7.16
C ASP A 288 -21.04 -17.06 -6.20
N CYS A 289 -21.95 -17.86 -6.76
CA CYS A 289 -22.75 -18.86 -6.04
C CYS A 289 -22.49 -20.29 -6.54
N GLY A 290 -21.48 -20.54 -7.38
CA GLY A 290 -21.27 -21.84 -8.03
C GLY A 290 -21.05 -23.02 -7.07
N SER A 291 -20.57 -22.73 -5.86
CA SER A 291 -20.34 -23.71 -4.79
C SER A 291 -20.99 -23.34 -3.45
N ALA A 292 -21.81 -22.29 -3.40
CA ALA A 292 -22.28 -21.71 -2.15
C ALA A 292 -23.70 -22.18 -1.77
N ASP A 293 -23.84 -22.72 -0.55
CA ASP A 293 -25.15 -23.03 0.07
C ASP A 293 -25.91 -21.76 0.48
N GLN A 294 -25.16 -20.68 0.77
CA GLN A 294 -25.67 -19.35 1.09
C GLN A 294 -24.78 -18.29 0.43
N PRO A 295 -25.35 -17.30 -0.28
CA PRO A 295 -24.57 -16.24 -0.91
C PRO A 295 -23.83 -15.36 0.12
N ASP A 296 -22.57 -15.01 -0.17
CA ASP A 296 -21.83 -14.05 0.66
C ASP A 296 -22.21 -12.61 0.27
N LEU A 297 -23.03 -12.00 1.12
CA LEU A 297 -23.50 -10.63 0.96
C LEU A 297 -22.75 -9.63 1.84
N ARG A 298 -21.60 -9.98 2.44
CA ARG A 298 -20.76 -8.99 3.15
C ARG A 298 -20.33 -7.80 2.30
N PRO A 299 -20.05 -7.95 0.99
CA PRO A 299 -19.72 -6.80 0.13
C PRO A 299 -20.94 -5.92 -0.20
N PHE A 300 -22.17 -6.35 0.15
CA PHE A 300 -23.37 -5.60 -0.20
C PHE A 300 -23.51 -4.32 0.62
N ASN A 301 -23.67 -3.19 -0.09
CA ASN A 301 -23.97 -1.90 0.49
C ASN A 301 -25.34 -1.40 -0.04
N PRO A 302 -26.38 -1.27 0.81
CA PRO A 302 -27.72 -0.85 0.40
C PRO A 302 -27.79 0.61 -0.07
N LEU A 303 -26.76 1.42 0.19
CA LEU A 303 -26.68 2.80 -0.28
C LEU A 303 -26.06 2.94 -1.68
N VAL A 304 -25.45 1.86 -2.18
CA VAL A 304 -24.73 1.85 -3.47
C VAL A 304 -25.39 0.88 -4.45
N HIS A 305 -25.68 -0.33 -4.00
CA HIS A 305 -26.13 -1.41 -4.88
C HIS A 305 -27.65 -1.40 -5.04
N GLU A 306 -28.09 -1.29 -6.28
CA GLU A 306 -29.50 -1.42 -6.68
C GLU A 306 -29.80 -2.82 -7.24
N THR A 307 -28.77 -3.56 -7.67
CA THR A 307 -28.88 -4.91 -8.25
C THR A 307 -27.87 -5.84 -7.59
N ILE A 308 -28.29 -7.09 -7.32
CA ILE A 308 -27.40 -8.19 -6.93
C ILE A 308 -27.57 -9.30 -7.98
N ILE A 309 -26.44 -9.73 -8.53
CA ILE A 309 -26.37 -10.89 -9.41
C ILE A 309 -25.80 -12.06 -8.63
N PHE A 310 -26.59 -13.12 -8.51
CA PHE A 310 -26.18 -14.40 -7.98
C PHE A 310 -25.72 -15.26 -9.15
N ASP A 311 -24.42 -15.21 -9.44
CA ASP A 311 -23.81 -15.82 -10.61
C ASP A 311 -23.59 -17.32 -10.38
N GLU A 312 -23.89 -18.14 -11.39
CA GLU A 312 -23.84 -19.61 -11.30
C GLU A 312 -24.65 -20.21 -10.13
N CYS A 313 -25.75 -19.56 -9.76
CA CYS A 313 -26.53 -19.93 -8.59
C CYS A 313 -27.48 -21.11 -8.86
N ARG A 314 -27.49 -22.09 -7.95
CA ARG A 314 -28.37 -23.27 -8.01
C ARG A 314 -29.78 -22.95 -7.50
N ALA A 315 -30.78 -23.64 -8.04
CA ALA A 315 -32.16 -23.49 -7.59
C ALA A 315 -32.34 -23.84 -6.09
N SER A 316 -31.57 -24.81 -5.57
CA SER A 316 -31.57 -25.18 -4.15
C SER A 316 -31.11 -24.05 -3.25
N THR A 317 -30.04 -23.33 -3.62
CA THR A 317 -29.55 -22.15 -2.90
C THR A 317 -30.64 -21.08 -2.80
N VAL A 318 -31.40 -20.87 -3.88
CA VAL A 318 -32.54 -19.94 -3.90
C VAL A 318 -33.67 -20.41 -2.97
N ALA A 319 -34.07 -21.68 -3.08
CA ALA A 319 -35.14 -22.27 -2.29
C ALA A 319 -34.85 -22.27 -0.77
N ASN A 320 -33.57 -22.42 -0.39
CA ASN A 320 -33.13 -22.38 1.01
C ASN A 320 -33.04 -20.95 1.58
N ASN A 321 -32.90 -19.94 0.71
CA ASN A 321 -32.67 -18.55 1.11
C ASN A 321 -33.81 -17.61 0.65
N ARG A 322 -35.06 -18.09 0.69
CA ARG A 322 -36.27 -17.40 0.17
C ARG A 322 -36.38 -15.91 0.55
N LYS A 323 -36.04 -15.55 1.79
CA LYS A 323 -36.13 -14.17 2.30
C LYS A 323 -35.18 -13.22 1.56
N ILE A 324 -34.00 -13.70 1.16
CA ILE A 324 -33.02 -12.93 0.38
C ILE A 324 -33.65 -12.61 -0.97
N PHE A 325 -34.05 -13.65 -1.71
CA PHE A 325 -34.52 -13.52 -3.09
C PHE A 325 -35.87 -12.80 -3.24
N GLN A 326 -36.69 -12.76 -2.18
CA GLN A 326 -37.93 -11.96 -2.18
C GLN A 326 -37.73 -10.47 -1.86
N GLY A 327 -36.52 -10.03 -1.46
CA GLY A 327 -36.23 -8.63 -1.15
C GLY A 327 -37.09 -8.07 -0.02
N THR A 328 -37.16 -8.79 1.10
CA THR A 328 -38.02 -8.44 2.25
C THR A 328 -37.69 -7.06 2.85
N THR A 329 -38.69 -6.44 3.49
CA THR A 329 -38.52 -5.19 4.24
C THR A 329 -37.74 -5.35 5.55
N GLN A 330 -37.54 -6.59 6.01
CA GLN A 330 -36.85 -6.92 7.26
C GLN A 330 -35.35 -7.18 7.04
N ASN A 331 -34.58 -7.07 8.12
CA ASN A 331 -33.20 -7.54 8.11
C ASN A 331 -33.15 -9.07 8.00
N VAL A 332 -32.25 -9.57 7.15
CA VAL A 332 -31.95 -10.99 7.01
C VAL A 332 -30.60 -11.26 7.66
N ALA A 333 -30.56 -12.14 8.65
CA ALA A 333 -29.31 -12.60 9.25
C ALA A 333 -28.68 -13.72 8.42
N LEU A 334 -27.37 -13.64 8.20
CA LEU A 334 -26.55 -14.52 7.36
C LEU A 334 -25.25 -14.89 8.10
N GLY A 335 -24.54 -15.90 7.59
CA GLY A 335 -23.27 -16.34 8.19
C GLY A 335 -23.44 -17.10 9.51
N HIS A 336 -24.60 -17.75 9.69
CA HIS A 336 -24.84 -18.62 10.83
C HIS A 336 -23.87 -19.81 10.79
N SER A 337 -23.15 -20.01 11.87
CA SER A 337 -22.26 -21.14 12.11
C SER A 337 -22.40 -21.57 13.56
N ALA A 338 -21.86 -22.74 13.94
CA ALA A 338 -22.02 -23.27 15.30
C ALA A 338 -21.61 -22.29 16.41
N THR A 339 -20.70 -21.34 16.14
CA THR A 339 -20.22 -20.35 17.10
C THR A 339 -20.84 -18.95 16.94
N ASN A 340 -21.56 -18.68 15.85
CA ASN A 340 -22.16 -17.37 15.51
C ASN A 340 -21.19 -16.15 15.54
N ILE A 341 -19.88 -16.37 15.51
CA ILE A 341 -18.88 -15.27 15.56
C ILE A 341 -18.84 -14.45 14.26
N PHE A 342 -19.29 -15.05 13.15
CA PHE A 342 -19.25 -14.44 11.80
C PHE A 342 -20.64 -14.05 11.27
N THR A 343 -21.64 -14.00 12.12
CA THR A 343 -23.02 -13.63 11.75
C THR A 343 -23.08 -12.14 11.40
N TYR A 344 -23.78 -11.82 10.31
CA TYR A 344 -24.02 -10.45 9.87
C TYR A 344 -25.47 -10.31 9.38
N SER A 345 -25.97 -9.08 9.29
CA SER A 345 -27.32 -8.81 8.80
C SER A 345 -27.30 -7.90 7.58
N VAL A 346 -28.22 -8.14 6.65
CA VAL A 346 -28.40 -7.35 5.44
C VAL A 346 -29.85 -6.90 5.28
N TRP A 347 -30.05 -5.71 4.73
CA TRP A 347 -31.35 -5.17 4.38
C TRP A 347 -31.48 -5.06 2.87
N LEU A 348 -32.44 -5.77 2.28
CA LEU A 348 -32.48 -6.06 0.84
C LEU A 348 -33.71 -5.48 0.13
N HIS A 349 -34.43 -4.57 0.79
CA HIS A 349 -35.64 -3.98 0.22
C HIS A 349 -35.30 -3.10 -0.99
N GLY A 350 -36.06 -3.25 -2.07
CA GLY A 350 -35.90 -2.45 -3.29
C GLY A 350 -34.74 -2.88 -4.20
N VAL A 351 -34.02 -3.95 -3.85
CA VAL A 351 -32.89 -4.45 -4.64
C VAL A 351 -33.34 -5.46 -5.71
N LYS A 352 -32.82 -5.31 -6.93
CA LYS A 352 -33.06 -6.24 -8.05
C LYS A 352 -32.29 -7.53 -7.80
N MET A 353 -33.03 -8.63 -7.61
CA MET A 353 -32.45 -9.96 -7.42
C MET A 353 -32.39 -10.67 -8.77
N VAL A 354 -31.18 -10.93 -9.27
CA VAL A 354 -30.96 -11.59 -10.56
C VAL A 354 -30.14 -12.86 -10.32
N VAL A 355 -30.66 -13.99 -10.76
CA VAL A 355 -29.98 -15.29 -10.75
C VAL A 355 -29.50 -15.60 -12.15
N THR A 356 -28.24 -15.97 -12.32
CA THR A 356 -27.76 -16.59 -13.56
C THR A 356 -27.49 -18.07 -13.30
N SER A 357 -27.92 -18.94 -14.21
CA SER A 357 -27.66 -20.37 -14.08
C SER A 357 -27.61 -21.05 -15.44
N ASN A 358 -26.76 -22.07 -15.56
CA ASN A 358 -26.72 -22.91 -16.76
C ASN A 358 -27.65 -24.14 -16.66
N ARG A 359 -28.21 -24.41 -15.47
CA ARG A 359 -28.91 -25.67 -15.16
C ARG A 359 -30.19 -25.46 -14.36
N TRP A 360 -30.84 -24.30 -14.51
CA TRP A 360 -31.97 -23.93 -13.65
C TRP A 360 -33.09 -24.96 -13.68
N HIS A 361 -33.46 -25.45 -14.87
CA HIS A 361 -34.57 -26.39 -15.02
C HIS A 361 -34.26 -27.76 -14.43
N GLU A 362 -33.04 -28.26 -14.65
CA GLU A 362 -32.56 -29.50 -14.04
C GLU A 362 -32.54 -29.38 -12.51
N ASP A 363 -31.96 -28.30 -12.00
CA ASP A 363 -31.86 -28.03 -10.56
C ASP A 363 -33.26 -27.92 -9.93
N VAL A 364 -34.24 -27.30 -10.60
CA VAL A 364 -35.62 -27.22 -10.11
C VAL A 364 -36.28 -28.59 -10.10
N ALA A 365 -36.10 -29.40 -11.14
CA ALA A 365 -36.71 -30.73 -11.23
C ALA A 365 -36.24 -31.69 -10.13
N GLU A 366 -35.01 -31.50 -9.62
CA GLU A 366 -34.43 -32.27 -8.52
C GLU A 366 -34.97 -31.88 -7.13
N LEU A 367 -35.66 -30.74 -7.00
CA LEU A 367 -36.16 -30.25 -5.71
C LEU A 367 -37.49 -30.91 -5.28
N PRO A 368 -37.83 -30.87 -3.98
CA PRO A 368 -39.16 -31.25 -3.50
C PRO A 368 -40.28 -30.43 -4.17
N ALA A 369 -41.45 -31.04 -4.37
CA ALA A 369 -42.59 -30.40 -5.04
C ALA A 369 -43.01 -29.07 -4.39
N SER A 370 -42.87 -28.93 -3.07
CA SER A 370 -43.14 -27.68 -2.35
C SER A 370 -42.18 -26.54 -2.73
N ASP A 371 -40.91 -26.86 -2.99
CA ASP A 371 -39.91 -25.88 -3.41
C ASP A 371 -40.08 -25.52 -4.88
N GLN A 372 -40.39 -26.51 -5.73
CA GLN A 372 -40.73 -26.27 -7.13
C GLN A 372 -41.90 -25.29 -7.28
N ALA A 373 -43.00 -25.54 -6.57
CA ALA A 373 -44.17 -24.66 -6.58
C ALA A 373 -43.84 -23.24 -6.08
N TRP A 374 -42.99 -23.14 -5.04
CA TRP A 374 -42.55 -21.84 -4.54
C TRP A 374 -41.71 -21.08 -5.57
N LEU A 375 -40.74 -21.74 -6.23
CA LEU A 375 -39.90 -21.13 -7.26
C LEU A 375 -40.74 -20.68 -8.45
N GLN A 376 -41.69 -21.51 -8.91
CA GLN A 376 -42.58 -21.17 -10.02
C GLN A 376 -43.41 -19.91 -9.76
N HIS A 377 -43.85 -19.68 -8.52
CA HIS A 377 -44.61 -18.48 -8.16
C HIS A 377 -43.73 -17.24 -7.97
N ASN A 378 -42.46 -17.40 -7.59
CA ASN A 378 -41.60 -16.29 -7.15
C ASN A 378 -40.49 -15.92 -8.13
N ALA A 379 -40.26 -16.72 -9.18
CA ALA A 379 -39.29 -16.45 -10.22
C ALA A 379 -39.96 -15.91 -11.49
N ILE A 380 -39.28 -14.98 -12.16
CA ILE A 380 -39.50 -14.65 -13.58
C ILE A 380 -38.35 -15.32 -14.33
N VAL A 381 -38.64 -16.37 -15.10
CA VAL A 381 -37.61 -17.19 -15.74
C VAL A 381 -37.49 -16.84 -17.21
N VAL A 382 -36.29 -16.53 -17.65
CA VAL A 382 -35.93 -16.24 -19.05
C VAL A 382 -34.99 -17.31 -19.57
N ASN A 383 -35.43 -18.01 -20.62
CA ASN A 383 -34.62 -18.97 -21.35
C ASN A 383 -33.76 -18.24 -22.40
N CYS A 384 -32.50 -17.99 -22.06
CA CYS A 384 -31.51 -17.39 -22.92
C CYS A 384 -31.02 -18.42 -23.95
N ILE A 385 -31.47 -18.27 -25.20
CA ILE A 385 -31.02 -19.07 -26.35
C ILE A 385 -30.05 -18.30 -27.25
N GLU A 386 -30.11 -16.97 -27.20
CA GLU A 386 -29.27 -16.05 -27.96
C GLU A 386 -28.37 -15.22 -27.04
N LYS A 387 -27.41 -14.53 -27.64
CA LYS A 387 -26.55 -13.59 -26.90
C LYS A 387 -27.37 -12.41 -26.40
N LEU A 388 -27.24 -12.08 -25.12
CA LEU A 388 -27.96 -10.98 -24.47
C LEU A 388 -27.27 -9.62 -24.64
N TYR A 389 -26.54 -9.44 -25.74
CA TYR A 389 -25.87 -8.20 -26.11
C TYR A 389 -25.91 -8.01 -27.63
N GLU A 390 -26.01 -6.77 -28.06
CA GLU A 390 -26.00 -6.37 -29.48
C GLU A 390 -24.68 -6.80 -30.15
N ALA A 391 -24.74 -7.18 -31.43
CA ALA A 391 -23.64 -7.81 -32.16
C ALA A 391 -22.41 -6.89 -32.33
#